data_AF-A0A7Y2F414-F1
#
_entry.id   AF-A0A7Y2F414-F1
#
_cell.length_a   1.000
_cell.length_b   1.000
_cell.length_c   1.000
_cell.angle_alpha   90.00
_cell.angle_beta   90.00
_cell.angle_gamma   90.00
#
_symmetry.space_group_name_H-M   'P 1'
#
loop_
_entity.id
_entity.type
_entity.pdbx_description
1 polymer ?
#
loop_
_entity_poly.entity_id
_entity_poly.type
_entity_poly.pdbx_seq_one_letter_code
_entity_poly.pdbx_strand_id
1 'polypeptide(L)'
;MKKIIILIYGTISYLVFLIAFLYAIGFVGNMFVPKSMDSGAEAPLISSIFINMVLLSVFALQHSIMARPAFKKWLVSIVSPAMERSTYILLSSLALLLIYWQWRPIKLIVWDFEGVI
;
A
#
# COMPACT_ATOMS: atom_id res chain seq x y z
N MET A 1 31.33 2.79 9.10
CA MET A 1 30.62 3.01 7.81
C MET A 1 29.32 2.21 7.69
N LYS A 2 29.28 0.89 7.92
CA LYS A 2 28.04 0.08 7.86
C LYS A 2 26.88 0.59 8.74
N LYS A 3 27.16 1.10 9.95
CA LYS A 3 26.12 1.64 10.86
C LYS A 3 25.41 2.89 10.33
N ILE A 4 26.12 3.76 9.62
CA ILE A 4 25.55 5.00 9.04
C ILE A 4 24.60 4.64 7.89
N ILE A 5 24.98 3.67 7.06
CA ILE A 5 24.14 3.17 5.96
C ILE A 5 22.84 2.58 6.51
N ILE A 6 22.91 1.76 7.56
CA ILE A 6 21.73 1.17 8.21
C ILE A 6 20.81 2.26 8.78
N LEU A 7 21.40 3.32 9.37
CA LEU A 7 20.64 4.43 9.94
C LEU A 7 19.93 5.24 8.84
N ILE A 8 20.65 5.63 7.79
CA ILE A 8 20.08 6.35 6.63
C ILE A 8 18.97 5.52 5.98
N TYR A 9 19.22 4.24 5.76
CA TYR A 9 18.23 3.32 5.21
C TYR A 9 16.98 3.26 6.07
N GLY A 10 17.14 3.09 7.39
CA GLY A 10 16.02 3.13 8.33
C GLY A 10 15.24 4.45 8.25
N THR A 11 15.93 5.59 8.34
CA THR A 11 15.29 6.90 8.25
C THR A 11 14.47 7.05 6.98
N ILE A 12 15.02 6.68 5.81
CA ILE A 12 14.30 6.72 4.54
C ILE A 12 13.07 5.80 4.57
N SER A 13 13.21 4.56 5.05
CA SER A 13 12.08 3.62 5.16
C SER A 13 10.94 4.17 6.00
N TYR A 14 11.25 4.77 7.16
CA TYR A 14 10.24 5.35 8.04
C TYR A 14 9.63 6.63 7.46
N LEU A 15 10.39 7.44 6.72
CA LEU A 15 9.85 8.60 6.01
C LEU A 15 8.88 8.19 4.90
N VAL A 16 9.25 7.17 4.11
CA VAL A 16 8.37 6.61 3.07
C VAL A 16 7.10 6.06 3.70
N PHE A 17 7.20 5.38 4.86
CA PHE A 17 6.04 4.94 5.61
C PHE A 17 5.15 6.09 6.07
N LEU A 18 5.73 7.15 6.63
CA LEU A 18 4.98 8.31 7.07
C LEU A 18 4.21 8.95 5.90
N ILE A 19 4.87 9.11 4.75
CA ILE A 19 4.26 9.66 3.53
C ILE A 19 3.12 8.75 3.05
N ALA A 20 3.37 7.44 2.94
CA ALA A 20 2.35 6.48 2.52
C ALA A 20 1.15 6.46 3.48
N PHE A 21 1.39 6.57 4.78
CA PHE A 21 0.34 6.60 5.80
C PHE A 21 -0.49 7.88 5.73
N LEU A 22 0.14 9.05 5.60
CA LEU A 22 -0.57 10.31 5.41
C LEU A 22 -1.35 10.32 4.09
N TYR A 23 -0.77 9.76 3.03
CA TYR A 23 -1.46 9.56 1.76
C TYR A 23 -2.68 8.66 1.93
N ALA A 24 -2.61 7.60 2.75
CA ALA A 24 -3.75 6.73 3.04
C ALA A 24 -4.94 7.51 3.61
N ILE A 25 -4.69 8.44 4.53
CA ILE A 25 -5.72 9.29 5.13
C ILE A 25 -6.38 10.14 4.04
N GLY A 26 -5.59 10.82 3.20
CA GLY A 26 -6.13 11.62 2.11
C GLY A 26 -6.82 10.80 1.02
N PHE A 27 -6.31 9.60 0.74
CA PHE A 27 -6.84 8.67 -0.23
C PHE A 27 -8.25 8.20 0.15
N VAL A 28 -8.43 7.76 1.40
CA VAL A 28 -9.74 7.33 1.92
C VAL A 28 -10.66 8.54 2.17
N GLY A 29 -10.10 9.64 2.66
CA GLY A 29 -10.86 10.86 2.98
C GLY A 29 -11.24 11.71 1.78
N ASN A 30 -10.79 11.38 0.56
CA ASN A 30 -10.93 12.22 -0.65
C ASN A 30 -10.46 13.67 -0.47
N MET A 31 -9.41 13.89 0.32
CA MET A 31 -8.88 15.23 0.60
C MET A 31 -7.37 15.28 0.44
N PHE A 32 -6.87 16.41 -0.05
CA PHE A 32 -5.43 16.76 -0.06
C PHE A 32 -4.48 15.75 -0.73
N VAL A 33 -4.98 14.92 -1.66
CA VAL A 33 -4.16 14.00 -2.48
C VAL A 33 -4.51 14.12 -3.97
N PRO A 34 -3.53 13.96 -4.89
CA PRO A 34 -3.79 14.03 -6.33
C PRO A 34 -4.69 12.91 -6.84
N LYS A 35 -4.56 11.72 -6.25
CA LYS A 35 -5.39 10.56 -6.56
C LYS A 35 -6.00 10.01 -5.27
N SER A 36 -7.30 10.22 -5.11
CA SER A 36 -8.11 9.68 -4.03
C SER A 36 -8.87 8.41 -4.46
N MET A 37 -9.55 7.77 -3.50
CA MET A 37 -10.30 6.52 -3.72
C MET A 37 -11.36 6.64 -4.82
N ASP A 38 -12.05 7.79 -4.91
CA ASP A 38 -13.12 8.03 -5.88
C ASP A 38 -12.64 8.74 -7.16
N SER A 39 -11.35 9.10 -7.22
CA SER A 39 -10.79 9.80 -8.36
C SER A 39 -10.47 8.85 -9.52
N GLY A 40 -10.88 9.24 -10.72
CA GLY A 40 -10.55 8.54 -11.97
C GLY A 40 -11.74 8.32 -12.89
N ALA A 41 -11.40 7.88 -14.11
CA ALA A 41 -12.37 7.49 -15.12
C ALA A 41 -13.07 6.19 -14.71
N GLU A 42 -14.36 6.11 -14.99
CA GLU A 42 -15.15 4.89 -14.81
C GLU A 42 -14.62 3.81 -15.75
N ALA A 43 -14.14 2.72 -15.14
CA ALA A 43 -13.83 1.49 -15.86
C ALA A 43 -14.99 0.49 -15.66
N PRO A 44 -15.14 -0.51 -16.55
CA PRO A 44 -16.15 -1.55 -16.40
C PRO A 44 -16.07 -2.18 -15.01
N LEU A 45 -17.22 -2.30 -14.33
CA LEU A 45 -17.33 -2.74 -12.93
C LEU A 45 -16.48 -4.01 -12.64
N ILE A 46 -16.62 -5.03 -13.49
CA ILE A 46 -15.92 -6.31 -13.36
C ILE A 46 -14.39 -6.12 -13.44
N SER A 47 -13.93 -5.25 -14.34
CA SER A 47 -12.50 -4.94 -14.47
C SER A 47 -11.96 -4.22 -13.25
N SER A 48 -12.68 -3.22 -12.73
CA SER A 48 -12.31 -2.51 -11.50
C SER A 48 -12.24 -3.45 -10.29
N ILE A 49 -13.23 -4.32 -10.11
CA ILE A 49 -13.25 -5.31 -9.03
C ILE A 49 -12.05 -6.26 -9.15
N PHE A 50 -11.80 -6.80 -10.35
CA PHE A 50 -10.70 -7.73 -10.57
C PHE A 50 -9.34 -7.08 -10.27
N ILE A 51 -9.10 -5.88 -10.78
CA ILE A 51 -7.84 -5.15 -10.55
C ILE A 51 -7.67 -4.84 -9.06
N ASN A 52 -8.70 -4.31 -8.40
CA ASN A 52 -8.61 -3.98 -6.98
C ASN A 52 -8.40 -5.24 -6.13
N MET A 53 -9.06 -6.35 -6.46
CA MET A 53 -8.88 -7.62 -5.77
C MET A 53 -7.45 -8.16 -5.93
N VAL A 54 -6.87 -8.08 -7.13
CA VAL A 54 -5.46 -8.44 -7.37
C VAL A 54 -4.52 -7.53 -6.57
N LEU A 55 -4.71 -6.21 -6.60
CA LEU A 55 -3.88 -5.26 -5.85
C LEU A 55 -3.91 -5.54 -4.34
N LEU A 56 -5.11 -5.72 -3.78
CA LEU A 56 -5.29 -6.05 -2.38
C LEU A 56 -4.69 -7.42 -2.04
N SER A 57 -4.81 -8.41 -2.93
CA SER A 57 -4.22 -9.73 -2.74
C SER A 57 -2.70 -9.66 -2.73
N VAL A 58 -2.07 -8.90 -3.63
CA VAL A 58 -0.63 -8.69 -3.65
C VAL A 58 -0.15 -8.10 -2.32
N PHE A 59 -0.80 -7.04 -1.85
CA PHE A 59 -0.47 -6.42 -0.56
C PHE A 59 -0.69 -7.38 0.61
N ALA A 60 -1.85 -8.04 0.69
CA ALA A 60 -2.20 -8.93 1.78
C ALA A 60 -1.29 -10.17 1.84
N LEU A 61 -1.00 -10.78 0.68
CA LEU A 61 -0.10 -11.92 0.56
C LEU A 61 1.33 -11.51 0.91
N GLN A 62 1.84 -10.41 0.36
CA GLN A 62 3.17 -9.91 0.69
C GLN A 62 3.30 -9.68 2.20
N HIS A 63 2.37 -8.92 2.80
CA HIS A 63 2.41 -8.59 4.22
C HIS A 63 2.30 -9.86 5.10
N SER A 64 1.43 -10.79 4.72
CA SER A 64 1.26 -12.07 5.42
C SER A 64 2.48 -12.98 5.31
N ILE A 65 3.13 -13.04 4.15
CA ILE A 65 4.36 -13.81 3.95
C ILE A 65 5.49 -13.21 4.78
N MET A 66 5.59 -11.88 4.86
CA MET A 66 6.57 -11.19 5.70
C MET A 66 6.40 -11.47 7.20
N ALA A 67 5.18 -11.79 7.64
CA ALA A 67 4.94 -12.19 9.02
C ALA A 67 5.48 -13.60 9.34
N ARG A 68 5.70 -14.45 8.33
CA ARG A 68 6.11 -15.85 8.54
C ARG A 68 7.57 -15.96 8.99
N PRO A 69 7.89 -16.82 9.98
CA PRO A 69 9.25 -17.02 10.48
C PRO A 69 10.24 -17.49 9.41
N ALA A 70 9.79 -18.29 8.44
CA ALA A 70 10.64 -18.77 7.34
C ALA A 70 11.14 -17.61 6.47
N PHE A 71 10.25 -16.65 6.15
CA PHE A 71 10.63 -15.47 5.37
C PHE A 71 11.57 -14.55 6.16
N LYS A 72 11.34 -14.39 7.47
CA LYS A 72 12.26 -13.65 8.35
C LYS A 72 13.67 -14.22 8.32
N LYS A 73 13.81 -15.54 8.48
CA LYS A 73 15.11 -16.23 8.43
C LYS A 73 15.80 -16.06 7.08
N TRP A 74 15.05 -16.19 5.98
CA TRP A 74 15.57 -15.98 4.62
C TRP A 74 15.96 -14.52 4.36
N LEU A 75 15.17 -13.55 4.83
CA LEU A 75 15.52 -12.14 4.63
C LEU A 75 16.79 -11.76 5.41
N VAL A 76 16.93 -12.26 6.64
CA VAL A 76 18.12 -12.01 7.48
C VAL A 76 19.39 -12.67 6.92
N SER A 77 19.27 -13.72 6.10
CA SER A 77 20.44 -14.29 5.41
C SER A 77 20.93 -13.42 4.25
N ILE A 78 20.07 -12.58 3.68
CA ILE A 78 20.40 -11.64 2.60
C ILE A 78 20.78 -10.26 3.17
N VAL A 79 20.05 -9.81 4.19
CA VAL A 79 20.10 -8.46 4.74
C VAL A 79 20.51 -8.53 6.21
N SER A 80 21.37 -7.60 6.67
CA SER A 80 21.77 -7.55 8.09
C SER A 80 20.56 -7.55 9.03
N PRO A 81 20.61 -8.25 10.18
CA PRO A 81 19.50 -8.29 11.16
C PRO A 81 18.98 -6.90 11.55
N ALA A 82 19.86 -5.90 11.60
CA ALA A 82 19.50 -4.53 11.94
C ALA A 82 18.61 -3.82 10.90
N MET A 83 18.60 -4.30 9.65
CA MET A 83 17.80 -3.72 8.56
C MET A 83 16.47 -4.46 8.32
N GLU A 84 16.27 -5.66 8.89
CA GLU A 84 15.07 -6.49 8.69
C GLU A 84 13.78 -5.67 8.85
N ARG A 85 13.66 -4.95 9.97
CA ARG A 85 12.47 -4.13 10.28
C ARG A 85 12.28 -2.98 9.28
N SER A 86 13.36 -2.28 8.93
CA SER A 86 13.31 -1.17 7.97
C SER A 86 12.93 -1.64 6.57
N THR A 87 13.36 -2.83 6.17
CA THR A 87 13.00 -3.44 4.89
C THR A 87 11.53 -3.82 4.85
N TYR A 88 10.98 -4.36 5.95
CA TYR A 88 9.53 -4.67 6.03
C TYR A 88 8.66 -3.43 5.93
N ILE A 89 9.07 -2.37 6.62
CA ILE A 89 8.37 -1.09 6.56
C ILE A 89 8.39 -0.56 5.13
N LEU A 90 9.57 -0.50 4.50
CA LEU A 90 9.71 0.00 3.13
C LEU A 90 8.88 -0.79 2.12
N LEU A 91 9.00 -2.12 2.13
CA LEU A 91 8.27 -2.97 1.18
C LEU A 91 6.76 -2.89 1.39
N SER A 92 6.28 -2.83 2.63
CA SER A 92 4.84 -2.66 2.91
C SER A 92 4.35 -1.30 2.43
N SER A 93 5.13 -0.24 2.65
CA SER A 93 4.79 1.11 2.17
C SER A 93 4.78 1.22 0.65
N LEU A 94 5.73 0.59 -0.05
CA LEU A 94 5.74 0.55 -1.51
C LEU A 94 4.51 -0.16 -2.08
N ALA A 95 4.07 -1.25 -1.45
CA ALA A 95 2.85 -1.94 -1.88
C ALA A 95 1.58 -1.13 -1.59
N LEU A 96 1.54 -0.36 -0.50
CA LEU A 96 0.46 0.62 -0.30
C LEU A 96 0.45 1.70 -1.38
N LEU A 97 1.62 2.26 -1.72
CA LEU A 97 1.73 3.24 -2.80
C LEU A 97 1.28 2.65 -4.16
N LEU A 98 1.60 1.38 -4.43
CA LEU A 98 1.13 0.66 -5.61
C LEU A 98 -0.40 0.58 -5.64
N ILE A 99 -1.03 0.25 -4.50
CA ILE A 99 -2.49 0.24 -4.37
C ILE A 99 -3.05 1.62 -4.72
N TYR A 100 -2.57 2.70 -4.08
CA TYR A 100 -3.10 4.05 -4.31
C TYR A 100 -2.97 4.47 -5.76
N TRP A 101 -1.86 4.11 -6.40
CA TRP A 101 -1.60 4.47 -7.79
C TRP A 101 -2.55 3.74 -8.75
N GLN A 102 -2.67 2.42 -8.61
CA GLN A 102 -3.39 1.59 -9.57
C GLN A 102 -4.86 1.37 -9.21
N TRP A 103 -5.31 1.89 -8.06
CA TRP A 103 -6.70 1.79 -7.63
C TRP A 103 -7.68 2.25 -8.71
N ARG A 104 -8.77 1.49 -8.84
CA ARG A 104 -9.88 1.79 -9.74
C ARG A 104 -11.13 2.14 -8.94
N PRO A 105 -11.72 3.33 -9.14
CA PRO A 105 -12.93 3.73 -8.43
C PRO A 105 -14.10 2.83 -8.85
N ILE A 106 -15.00 2.54 -7.89
CA ILE A 106 -16.25 1.80 -8.11
C ILE A 106 -17.39 2.75 -7.75
N LYS A 107 -17.98 3.42 -8.74
CA LYS A 107 -19.04 4.43 -8.56
C LYS A 107 -20.45 3.85 -8.64
N LEU A 108 -20.62 2.60 -8.19
CA LEU A 108 -21.92 1.97 -8.18
C LEU A 108 -22.77 2.55 -7.04
N ILE A 109 -23.89 3.17 -7.38
CA ILE A 109 -24.89 3.58 -6.40
C ILE A 109 -25.63 2.32 -5.95
N VAL A 110 -25.33 1.84 -4.74
CA VAL A 110 -25.97 0.64 -4.17
C VAL A 110 -27.30 0.99 -3.50
N TRP A 111 -27.42 2.22 -2.99
CA TRP A 111 -28.63 2.71 -2.34
C TRP A 111 -28.86 4.16 -2.74
N ASP A 112 -30.04 4.46 -3.27
CA ASP A 112 -30.50 5.80 -3.57
C ASP A 112 -31.69 6.11 -2.65
N PHE A 113 -31.57 7.21 -1.91
CA PHE A 113 -32.61 7.67 -0.98
C PHE A 113 -33.54 8.70 -1.62
N GLU A 114 -33.24 9.18 -2.83
CA GLU A 114 -34.00 10.26 -3.49
C GLU A 114 -35.16 9.74 -4.34
N GLY A 115 -35.22 8.44 -4.64
CA GLY A 115 -36.42 7.80 -5.18
C GLY A 115 -36.90 8.37 -6.53
N VAL A 116 -35.99 8.89 -7.36
CA VAL A 116 -36.30 9.32 -8.73
C VAL A 116 -35.51 8.45 -9.70
N ILE A 117 -36.18 7.45 -10.26
CA ILE A 117 -35.74 6.71 -11.45
C ILE A 117 -36.28 7.43 -12.67
#